data_AF-A0A1B9E7N5-F1
#
_entry.id   AF-A0A1B9E7N5-F1
#
_cell.length_a   1.000
_cell.length_b   1.000
_cell.length_c   1.000
_cell.angle_alpha   90.00
_cell.angle_beta   90.00
_cell.angle_gamma   90.00
#
_symmetry.space_group_name_H-M   'P 1'
#
loop_
_entity.id
_entity.type
_entity.pdbx_description
1 polymer ?
#
loop_
_entity_poly.entity_id
_entity_poly.type
_entity_poly.pdbx_seq_one_letter_code
_entity_poly.pdbx_strand_id
1 'polypeptide(L)'
;MPGIKSTKLETEKRVFTIQGWIINGIQDYLILKNIEQEWGVGRRQSKNLLQKAYKIWHEDQEATIEQKRALRIAELKQNIRSMKDQFKGTPQGMTAVNQIQKEINKLEGLYPVHRVMLQGDKNNPVALVDVSDPISRDKRIAELVAKATK
;
A
#
# COMPACT_ATOMS: atom_id res chain seq x y z
N MET A 1 8.66 18.44 35.60
CA MET A 1 9.72 17.80 36.42
C MET A 1 10.34 16.66 35.62
N PRO A 2 11.63 16.74 35.24
CA PRO A 2 12.31 15.63 34.60
C PRO A 2 12.60 14.56 35.65
N GLY A 3 11.88 13.42 35.60
CA GLY A 3 12.14 12.30 36.50
C GLY A 3 10.90 11.53 36.99
N ILE A 4 9.69 12.05 36.81
CA ILE A 4 8.48 11.29 37.12
C ILE A 4 8.29 10.25 36.01
N LYS A 5 8.37 8.96 36.35
CA LYS A 5 8.01 7.88 35.43
C LYS A 5 6.55 8.08 35.03
N SER A 6 6.29 8.25 33.75
CA SER A 6 4.92 8.33 33.25
C SER A 6 4.14 7.12 33.71
N THR A 7 2.91 7.33 34.13
CA THR A 7 2.02 6.22 34.48
C THR A 7 1.78 5.36 33.22
N LYS A 8 1.38 4.09 33.41
CA LYS A 8 1.07 3.20 32.27
C LYS A 8 0.05 3.85 31.33
N LEU A 9 -0.98 4.45 31.93
CA LEU A 9 -2.09 5.12 31.25
C LEU A 9 -1.64 6.35 30.44
N GLU A 10 -0.74 7.17 30.98
CA GLU A 10 -0.15 8.29 30.23
C GLU A 10 0.72 7.80 29.06
N THR A 11 1.44 6.71 29.27
CA THR A 11 2.32 6.14 28.23
C THR A 11 1.47 5.62 27.06
N GLU A 12 0.35 4.97 27.34
CA GLU A 12 -0.61 4.52 26.32
C GLU A 12 -1.22 5.68 25.54
N LYS A 13 -1.65 6.76 26.22
CA LYS A 13 -2.17 7.97 25.54
C LYS A 13 -1.15 8.60 24.59
N ARG A 14 0.12 8.67 25.01
CA ARG A 14 1.22 9.18 24.15
C ARG A 14 1.44 8.28 22.94
N VAL A 15 1.46 6.96 23.15
CA VAL A 15 1.60 5.98 22.07
C VAL A 15 0.46 6.11 21.06
N PHE A 16 -0.80 6.25 21.52
CA PHE A 16 -1.96 6.44 20.66
C PHE A 16 -1.85 7.73 19.81
N THR A 17 -1.36 8.82 20.42
CA THR A 17 -1.13 10.09 19.71
C THR A 17 -0.06 9.93 18.62
N ILE A 18 1.03 9.22 18.92
CA ILE A 18 2.09 8.91 17.96
C ILE A 18 1.56 8.03 16.82
N GLN A 19 0.73 7.03 17.11
CA GLN A 19 0.09 6.21 16.08
C GLN A 19 -0.76 7.05 15.13
N GLY A 20 -1.49 8.04 15.64
CA GLY A 20 -2.21 9.02 14.81
C GLY A 20 -1.28 9.78 13.85
N TRP A 21 -0.10 10.20 14.33
CA TRP A 21 0.90 10.85 13.47
C TRP A 21 1.49 9.94 12.40
N ILE A 22 1.71 8.66 12.73
CA ILE A 22 2.16 7.64 11.77
C ILE A 22 1.11 7.43 10.68
N ILE A 23 -0.18 7.32 11.04
CA ILE A 23 -1.29 7.16 10.09
C ILE A 23 -1.42 8.37 9.17
N ASN A 24 -1.19 9.57 9.70
CA ASN A 24 -1.19 10.81 8.92
C ASN A 24 0.06 10.98 8.02
N GLY A 25 1.00 10.03 8.04
CA GLY A 25 2.18 10.03 7.17
C GLY A 25 3.25 11.06 7.54
N ILE A 26 3.29 11.50 8.81
CA ILE A 26 4.33 12.42 9.28
C ILE A 26 5.69 11.70 9.29
N GLN A 27 6.73 12.36 8.80
CA GLN A 27 8.09 11.78 8.80
C GLN A 27 8.60 11.54 10.23
N ASP A 28 9.28 10.41 10.45
CA ASP A 28 9.82 9.97 11.75
C ASP A 28 10.64 11.04 12.47
N TYR A 29 11.45 11.79 11.71
CA TYR A 29 12.25 12.88 12.27
C TYR A 29 11.40 13.98 12.91
N LEU A 30 10.30 14.35 12.26
CA LEU A 30 9.35 15.35 12.75
C LEU A 30 8.54 14.81 13.92
N ILE A 31 8.12 13.54 13.86
CA ILE A 31 7.48 12.86 14.99
C ILE A 31 8.38 12.95 16.22
N LEU A 32 9.66 12.59 16.11
CA LEU A 32 10.58 12.65 17.25
C LEU A 32 10.74 14.07 17.82
N LYS A 33 10.74 15.10 16.97
CA LYS A 33 10.75 16.50 17.42
C LYS A 33 9.46 16.88 18.14
N ASN A 34 8.31 16.47 17.63
CA ASN A 34 7.01 16.74 18.25
C ASN A 34 6.92 16.07 19.63
N ILE A 35 7.40 14.83 19.77
CA ILE A 35 7.47 14.11 21.05
C ILE A 35 8.34 14.88 22.07
N GLU A 36 9.49 15.39 21.65
CA GLU A 36 10.41 16.17 22.50
C GLU A 36 9.77 17.49 22.94
N GLN A 37 9.07 18.18 22.03
CA GLN A 37 8.43 19.48 22.31
C GLN A 37 7.18 19.33 23.17
N GLU A 38 6.32 18.36 22.89
CA GLU A 38 5.01 18.21 23.53
C GLU A 38 5.12 17.61 24.94
N TRP A 39 6.07 16.70 25.16
CA TRP A 39 6.20 16.00 26.45
C TRP A 39 7.52 16.24 27.18
N GLY A 40 8.41 17.06 26.62
CA GLY A 40 9.67 17.44 27.27
C GLY A 40 10.60 16.25 27.57
N VAL A 41 10.49 15.18 26.79
CA VAL A 41 11.27 13.94 26.96
C VAL A 41 12.55 13.97 26.13
N GLY A 42 13.60 13.31 26.61
CA GLY A 42 14.87 13.24 25.88
C GLY A 42 14.81 12.32 24.65
N ARG A 43 15.70 12.53 23.68
CA ARG A 43 15.77 11.79 22.40
C ARG A 43 15.64 10.27 22.53
N ARG A 44 16.28 9.69 23.55
CA ARG A 44 16.24 8.25 23.82
C ARG A 44 14.83 7.77 24.18
N GLN A 45 14.12 8.53 25.02
CA GLN A 45 12.74 8.21 25.39
C GLN A 45 11.80 8.39 24.19
N SER A 46 12.03 9.41 23.36
CA SER A 46 11.25 9.62 22.15
C SER A 46 11.35 8.46 21.17
N LYS A 47 12.58 7.94 20.95
CA LYS A 47 12.79 6.73 20.14
C LYS A 47 12.08 5.51 20.72
N ASN A 48 12.12 5.32 22.04
CA ASN A 48 11.45 4.20 22.68
C ASN A 48 9.92 4.27 22.53
N LEU A 49 9.33 5.48 22.64
CA LEU A 49 7.89 5.69 22.44
C LEU A 49 7.49 5.43 20.98
N LEU A 50 8.28 5.93 20.03
CA LEU A 50 8.07 5.69 18.61
C LEU A 50 8.14 4.18 18.28
N GLN A 51 9.15 3.48 18.80
CA GLN A 51 9.28 2.04 18.61
C GLN A 51 8.12 1.25 19.21
N LYS A 52 7.60 1.65 20.38
CA LYS A 52 6.39 1.06 20.96
C LYS A 52 5.16 1.29 20.09
N ALA A 53 4.99 2.50 19.56
CA ALA A 53 3.90 2.81 18.65
C ALA A 53 3.93 1.96 17.38
N TYR A 54 5.10 1.78 16.78
CA TYR A 54 5.28 0.87 15.64
C TYR A 54 5.04 -0.58 16.00
N LYS A 55 5.51 -1.04 17.16
CA LYS A 55 5.32 -2.43 17.60
C LYS A 55 3.84 -2.75 17.79
N ILE A 56 3.12 -1.91 18.54
CA ILE A 56 1.68 -2.07 18.76
C ILE A 56 0.93 -1.92 17.44
N TRP A 57 1.29 -0.94 16.61
CA TRP A 57 0.69 -0.80 15.30
C TRP A 57 0.95 -2.03 14.43
N HIS A 58 2.14 -2.62 14.45
CA HIS A 58 2.47 -3.80 13.67
C HIS A 58 1.75 -5.07 14.18
N GLU A 59 1.66 -5.24 15.50
CA GLU A 59 0.92 -6.31 16.16
C GLU A 59 -0.60 -6.17 15.90
N ASP A 60 -1.15 -4.96 15.96
CA ASP A 60 -2.55 -4.67 15.61
C ASP A 60 -2.80 -4.74 14.08
N GLN A 61 -1.77 -4.52 13.26
CA GLN A 61 -1.81 -4.65 11.79
C GLN A 61 -1.84 -6.12 11.32
N GLU A 62 -1.78 -7.10 12.22
CA GLU A 62 -2.30 -8.45 11.97
C GLU A 62 -3.83 -8.47 11.78
N ALA A 63 -4.46 -7.33 11.46
CA ALA A 63 -5.66 -7.34 10.66
C ALA A 63 -5.41 -8.24 9.44
N THR A 64 -6.01 -9.44 9.47
CA THR A 64 -5.86 -10.46 8.44
C THR A 64 -6.15 -9.83 7.08
N ILE A 65 -5.52 -10.33 6.02
CA ILE A 65 -5.79 -9.85 4.64
C ILE A 65 -7.31 -9.80 4.37
N GLU A 66 -8.07 -10.69 5.00
CA GLU A 66 -9.53 -10.73 4.99
C GLU A 66 -10.18 -9.50 5.65
N GLN A 67 -9.71 -9.03 6.81
CA GLN A 67 -10.20 -7.80 7.43
C GLN A 67 -9.93 -6.57 6.57
N LYS A 68 -8.73 -6.49 5.96
CA LYS A 68 -8.39 -5.42 5.02
C LYS A 68 -9.27 -5.45 3.76
N ARG A 69 -9.58 -6.64 3.23
CA ARG A 69 -10.55 -6.81 2.14
C ARG A 69 -11.95 -6.38 2.56
N ALA A 70 -12.42 -6.78 3.75
CA ALA A 70 -13.75 -6.44 4.25
C ALA A 70 -13.92 -4.92 4.43
N LEU A 71 -12.92 -4.25 5.00
CA LEU A 71 -12.91 -2.79 5.16
C LEU A 71 -12.95 -2.10 3.79
N ARG A 72 -12.13 -2.55 2.84
CA ARG A 72 -12.12 -1.97 1.49
C ARG A 72 -13.43 -2.17 0.75
N ILE A 73 -14.06 -3.34 0.89
CA ILE A 73 -15.40 -3.61 0.33
C ILE A 73 -16.43 -2.66 0.95
N ALA A 74 -16.37 -2.39 2.26
CA ALA A 74 -17.26 -1.46 2.93
C ALA A 74 -17.09 -0.02 2.43
N GLU A 75 -15.86 0.45 2.26
CA GLU A 75 -15.57 1.77 1.65
C GLU A 75 -16.12 1.89 0.22
N LEU A 76 -15.89 0.89 -0.62
CA LEU A 76 -16.37 0.88 -2.00
C LEU A 76 -17.91 0.89 -2.07
N LYS A 77 -18.58 0.14 -1.18
CA LYS A 77 -20.04 0.18 -1.04
C LYS A 77 -20.52 1.56 -0.56
N GLN A 78 -19.78 2.20 0.34
CA GLN A 78 -20.09 3.55 0.79
C GLN A 78 -19.93 4.58 -0.33
N ASN A 79 -18.91 4.45 -1.17
CA ASN A 79 -18.70 5.34 -2.33
C ASN A 79 -19.85 5.27 -3.36
N ILE A 80 -20.46 4.09 -3.54
CA ILE A 80 -21.67 3.95 -4.37
C ILE A 80 -22.85 4.70 -3.74
N ARG A 81 -23.01 4.60 -2.41
CA ARG A 81 -24.10 5.27 -1.68
C ARG A 81 -23.94 6.79 -1.63
N SER A 82 -22.72 7.27 -1.39
CA SER A 82 -22.37 8.69 -1.27
C SER A 82 -22.22 9.40 -2.62
N MET A 83 -22.41 8.68 -3.73
CA MET A 83 -22.43 9.28 -5.07
C MET A 83 -23.49 10.38 -5.12
N LYS A 84 -23.13 11.55 -5.64
CA LYS A 84 -24.08 12.69 -5.76
C LYS A 84 -25.22 12.30 -6.70
N ASP A 85 -26.44 12.69 -6.36
CA ASP A 85 -27.63 12.34 -7.13
C ASP A 85 -27.58 12.83 -8.59
N GLN A 86 -26.86 13.92 -8.85
CA GLN A 86 -26.60 14.45 -10.20
C GLN A 86 -25.92 13.45 -11.14
N PHE A 87 -25.13 12.52 -10.59
CA PHE A 87 -24.44 11.50 -11.38
C PHE A 87 -25.14 10.14 -11.30
N LYS A 88 -26.04 9.93 -10.33
CA LYS A 88 -26.81 8.69 -10.22
C LYS A 88 -27.74 8.54 -11.43
N GLY A 89 -27.72 7.37 -12.06
CA GLY A 89 -28.53 7.09 -13.25
C GLY A 89 -28.01 7.67 -14.57
N THR A 90 -26.96 8.52 -14.53
CA THR A 90 -26.28 8.93 -15.76
C THR A 90 -25.42 7.78 -16.31
N PRO A 91 -25.16 7.71 -17.63
CA PRO A 91 -24.25 6.71 -18.18
C PRO A 91 -22.86 6.76 -17.53
N GLN A 92 -22.36 7.97 -17.26
CA GLN A 92 -21.07 8.17 -16.57
C GLN A 92 -21.10 7.62 -15.14
N GLY A 93 -22.14 7.91 -14.35
CA GLY A 93 -22.27 7.36 -13.01
C GLY A 93 -22.42 5.84 -13.01
N MET A 94 -23.19 5.27 -13.94
CA MET A 94 -23.32 3.80 -14.08
C MET A 94 -21.99 3.14 -14.44
N THR A 95 -21.15 3.77 -15.28
CA THR A 95 -19.81 3.25 -15.55
C THR A 95 -18.92 3.25 -14.31
N ALA A 96 -18.97 4.31 -13.49
CA ALA A 96 -18.23 4.37 -12.23
C ALA A 96 -18.72 3.31 -11.23
N VAL A 97 -20.03 3.13 -11.09
CA VAL A 97 -20.62 2.06 -10.25
C VAL A 97 -20.15 0.69 -10.73
N ASN A 98 -20.18 0.43 -12.04
CA ASN A 98 -19.73 -0.85 -12.61
C ASN A 98 -18.23 -1.10 -12.40
N GLN A 99 -17.40 -0.06 -12.44
CA GLN A 99 -15.97 -0.18 -12.12
C GLN A 99 -15.75 -0.56 -10.65
N ILE A 100 -16.45 0.13 -9.74
CA ILE A 100 -16.40 -0.15 -8.30
C ILE A 100 -16.90 -1.59 -8.03
N GLN A 101 -17.98 -2.01 -8.67
CA GLN A 101 -18.53 -3.36 -8.53
C GLN A 101 -17.54 -4.44 -8.99
N LYS A 102 -16.84 -4.21 -10.11
CA LYS A 102 -15.77 -5.12 -10.57
C LYS A 102 -14.62 -5.21 -9.58
N GLU A 103 -14.30 -4.11 -8.91
CA GLU A 103 -13.26 -4.08 -7.88
C GLU A 103 -13.68 -4.84 -6.62
N ILE A 104 -14.94 -4.71 -6.19
CA ILE A 104 -15.53 -5.53 -5.12
C ILE A 104 -15.44 -7.02 -5.48
N ASN A 105 -15.87 -7.41 -6.68
CA ASN A 105 -15.85 -8.80 -7.12
C ASN A 105 -14.42 -9.38 -7.17
N LYS A 106 -13.40 -8.57 -7.49
CA LYS A 106 -11.98 -8.97 -7.43
C LYS A 106 -11.54 -9.21 -5.99
N LEU A 107 -11.95 -8.36 -5.05
CA LEU A 107 -11.62 -8.49 -3.63
C LEU A 107 -12.33 -9.68 -2.97
N GLU A 108 -13.56 -10.00 -3.41
CA GLU A 108 -14.34 -11.17 -2.99
C GLU A 108 -13.84 -12.49 -3.64
N GLY A 109 -12.95 -12.41 -4.63
CA GLY A 109 -12.40 -13.59 -5.30
C GLY A 109 -13.40 -14.31 -6.22
N LEU A 110 -14.49 -13.64 -6.61
CA LEU A 110 -15.51 -14.19 -7.52
C LEU A 110 -14.97 -14.43 -8.94
N TYR A 111 -13.95 -13.68 -9.35
CA TYR A 111 -13.29 -13.89 -10.64
C TYR A 111 -12.21 -14.96 -10.54
N PRO A 112 -12.22 -15.98 -11.42
CA PRO A 112 -11.13 -16.93 -11.50
C PRO A 112 -9.85 -16.19 -11.90
N VAL A 113 -8.74 -16.50 -11.23
CA VAL A 113 -7.43 -15.95 -11.56
C VAL A 113 -7.10 -16.36 -13.00
N HIS A 114 -7.00 -15.38 -13.90
CA HIS A 114 -6.61 -15.65 -15.28
C HIS A 114 -5.20 -16.24 -15.32
N ARG A 115 -5.09 -17.51 -15.72
CA ARG A 115 -3.81 -18.14 -16.02
C ARG A 115 -3.43 -17.78 -17.45
N VAL A 116 -2.39 -16.99 -17.61
CA VAL A 116 -1.80 -16.73 -18.93
C VAL A 116 -0.89 -17.90 -19.25
N MET A 117 -1.29 -18.73 -20.22
CA MET A 117 -0.40 -19.75 -20.78
C MET A 117 0.39 -19.12 -21.92
N LEU A 118 1.69 -18.94 -21.70
CA LEU A 118 2.62 -18.51 -22.75
C LEU A 118 3.04 -19.76 -23.53
N GLN A 119 2.44 -19.96 -24.70
CA GLN A 119 2.84 -21.01 -25.63
C GLN A 119 3.59 -20.37 -26.79
N GLY A 120 4.83 -20.83 -27.03
CA GLY A 120 5.60 -20.41 -28.20
C GLY A 120 5.12 -21.15 -29.45
N ASP A 121 5.00 -20.43 -30.56
CA ASP A 121 4.71 -21.03 -31.86
C ASP A 121 5.96 -21.71 -32.43
N LYS A 122 5.77 -22.73 -33.27
CA LYS A 122 6.87 -23.44 -33.96
C LYS A 122 7.79 -22.50 -34.76
N ASN A 123 7.24 -21.39 -35.25
CA ASN A 123 7.96 -20.38 -36.02
C ASN A 123 8.47 -19.20 -35.17
N ASN A 124 7.98 -19.03 -33.93
CA ASN A 124 8.37 -17.98 -32.99
C ASN A 124 8.36 -18.55 -31.56
N PRO A 125 9.37 -19.36 -31.18
CA PRO A 125 9.47 -19.86 -29.82
C PRO A 125 9.68 -18.70 -28.84
N VAL A 126 9.11 -18.81 -27.63
CA VAL A 126 9.40 -17.88 -26.53
C VAL A 126 10.85 -18.14 -26.10
N ALA A 127 11.78 -17.35 -26.65
CA ALA A 127 13.18 -17.42 -26.30
C ALA A 127 13.37 -16.87 -24.88
N LEU A 128 13.53 -17.76 -23.91
CA LEU A 128 14.08 -17.42 -22.59
C LEU A 128 15.59 -17.21 -22.78
N VAL A 129 15.99 -16.01 -23.17
CA VAL A 129 17.42 -15.66 -23.25
C VAL A 129 17.84 -15.22 -21.86
N ASP A 130 18.71 -15.99 -21.21
CA ASP A 130 19.39 -15.56 -20.00
C ASP A 130 20.22 -14.31 -20.33
N VAL A 131 19.81 -13.17 -19.79
CA VAL A 131 20.43 -11.84 -20.02
C VAL A 131 21.80 -11.74 -19.34
N SER A 132 22.29 -12.81 -18.72
CA SER A 132 23.58 -12.86 -18.03
C SER A 132 24.79 -13.03 -18.96
N ASP A 133 24.61 -13.50 -20.21
CA ASP A 133 25.72 -13.70 -21.14
C ASP A 133 25.97 -12.46 -22.04
N PRO A 134 27.14 -11.80 -21.94
CA PRO A 134 27.41 -10.54 -22.66
C PRO A 134 27.33 -10.66 -24.19
N ILE A 135 27.74 -11.81 -24.73
CA ILE A 135 27.87 -12.04 -26.18
C ILE A 135 26.49 -12.11 -26.87
N SER A 136 25.46 -12.59 -26.18
CA SER A 136 24.09 -12.69 -26.72
C SER A 136 23.36 -11.34 -26.69
N ARG A 137 23.71 -10.48 -25.72
CA ARG A 137 23.16 -9.12 -25.57
C ARG A 137 23.61 -8.18 -26.69
N ASP A 138 24.90 -8.18 -27.02
CA ASP A 138 25.46 -7.24 -28.00
C ASP A 138 24.95 -7.51 -29.42
N LYS A 139 24.79 -8.79 -29.79
CA LYS A 139 24.18 -9.18 -31.08
C LYS A 139 22.73 -8.71 -31.20
N ARG A 140 21.96 -8.80 -30.11
CA ARG A 140 20.55 -8.37 -30.09
C ARG A 140 20.39 -6.85 -30.10
N ILE A 141 21.29 -6.12 -29.45
CA ILE A 141 21.35 -4.66 -29.53
C ILE A 141 21.64 -4.24 -30.98
N ALA A 142 22.59 -4.88 -31.65
CA ALA A 142 22.91 -4.59 -33.05
C ALA A 142 21.71 -4.88 -33.99
N GLU A 143 21.00 -6.00 -33.79
CA GLU A 143 19.80 -6.33 -34.57
C GLU A 143 18.63 -5.35 -34.33
N LEU A 144 18.42 -4.90 -33.09
CA LEU A 144 17.37 -3.92 -32.76
C LEU A 144 17.69 -2.53 -33.33
N VAL A 145 18.95 -2.11 -33.30
CA VAL A 145 19.40 -0.84 -33.90
C VAL A 145 19.26 -0.86 -35.42
N ALA A 146 19.58 -1.99 -36.07
CA ALA A 146 19.39 -2.17 -37.51
C ALA A 146 17.90 -2.17 -37.92
N LYS A 147 17.00 -2.67 -37.06
CA LYS A 147 15.55 -2.63 -37.29
C LYS A 147 14.95 -1.24 -37.11
N ALA A 148 15.53 -0.42 -36.23
CA ALA A 148 15.07 0.94 -35.94
C ALA A 148 15.58 2.00 -36.94
N THR A 149 16.58 1.66 -37.75
CA THR A 149 17.19 2.54 -38.77
C THR A 149 16.68 2.29 -40.19
N LYS A 150 15.69 1.39 -40.34
CA LYS A 150 14.87 1.22 -41.54
C LYS A 150 13.51 1.88 -41.35
#